data_AF-A0A5C4MF83-F1
#
_entry.id   AF-A0A5C4MF83-F1
#
_cell.length_a   1.000
_cell.length_b   1.000
_cell.length_c   1.000
_cell.angle_alpha   90.00
_cell.angle_beta   90.00
_cell.angle_gamma   90.00
#
_symmetry.space_group_name_H-M   'P 1'
#
loop_
_entity.id
_entity.type
_entity.pdbx_description
1 polymer ?
#
loop_
_entity_poly.entity_id
_entity_poly.type
_entity_poly.pdbx_seq_one_letter_code
_entity_poly.pdbx_strand_id
1 'polypeptide(L)'
;MSDLRVDYYRLENSVRDLGTIKSEFDDLEARRRRNEEIWGHGGVRDAMGEVASNWTESRKKLSPRIHGIGEKLETVLSTFRKTDADLAKSFDEAPDAAQQRGAL
;
A
#
# COMPACT_ATOMS: atom_id res chain seq x y z
N MET A 1 -9.03 23.11 17.06
CA MET A 1 -8.73 21.70 16.71
C MET A 1 -7.80 21.75 15.51
N SER A 2 -6.66 21.07 15.56
CA SER A 2 -5.74 21.04 14.41
C SER A 2 -6.53 20.58 13.19
N ASP A 3 -6.56 21.42 12.16
CA ASP A 3 -7.14 21.15 10.85
C ASP A 3 -6.41 19.93 10.25
N LEU A 4 -6.94 18.74 10.53
CA LEU A 4 -6.38 17.47 10.12
C LEU A 4 -6.70 17.29 8.64
N ARG A 5 -5.89 17.92 7.78
CA ARG A 5 -6.05 17.86 6.34
C ARG A 5 -5.43 16.56 5.82
N VAL A 6 -6.28 15.56 5.62
CA VAL A 6 -5.85 14.26 5.08
C VAL A 6 -5.53 14.41 3.61
N ASP A 7 -4.26 14.20 3.26
CA ASP A 7 -3.81 14.15 1.87
C ASP A 7 -4.07 12.74 1.31
N TYR A 8 -5.30 12.51 0.89
CA TYR A 8 -5.74 11.26 0.29
C TYR A 8 -4.90 10.89 -0.96
N TYR A 9 -4.44 11.89 -1.71
CA TYR A 9 -3.62 11.68 -2.90
C TYR A 9 -2.25 11.08 -2.55
N ARG A 10 -1.59 11.60 -1.50
CA ARG A 10 -0.32 11.02 -1.02
C ARG A 10 -0.51 9.62 -0.45
N LEU A 11 -1.64 9.35 0.21
CA LEU A 11 -1.94 8.02 0.74
C LEU A 11 -2.15 6.99 -0.39
N GLU A 12 -2.94 7.34 -1.40
CA GLU A 12 -3.20 6.49 -2.57
C GLU A 12 -1.93 6.24 -3.39
N ASN A 13 -1.11 7.27 -3.59
CA ASN A 13 0.20 7.10 -4.25
C ASN A 13 1.12 6.19 -3.46
N SER A 14 1.14 6.29 -2.13
CA SER A 14 1.96 5.41 -1.29
C SER A 14 1.54 3.95 -1.42
N VAL A 15 0.22 3.68 -1.46
CA VAL A 15 -0.30 2.32 -1.70
C VAL A 15 0.12 1.81 -3.08
N ARG A 16 -0.01 2.65 -4.11
CA ARG A 16 0.39 2.31 -5.49
C ARG A 16 1.88 2.01 -5.60
N ASP A 17 2.73 2.84 -5.01
CA ASP A 17 4.18 2.68 -5.01
C ASP A 17 4.59 1.38 -4.32
N LEU A 18 3.97 1.06 -3.17
CA LEU A 18 4.20 -0.21 -2.48
C LEU A 18 3.78 -1.42 -3.33
N GLY A 19 2.68 -1.30 -4.08
CA GLY A 19 2.24 -2.31 -5.05
C GLY A 19 3.23 -2.50 -6.21
N THR A 20 3.73 -1.40 -6.79
CA THR A 20 4.76 -1.44 -7.84
C THR A 20 6.05 -2.07 -7.33
N ILE A 21 6.51 -1.68 -6.14
CA ILE A 21 7.69 -2.26 -5.51
C ILE A 21 7.53 -3.77 -5.38
N LYS A 22 6.38 -4.25 -4.88
CA LYS A 22 6.09 -5.69 -4.79
C LYS A 22 6.16 -6.38 -6.15
N SER A 23 5.58 -5.80 -7.19
CA SER A 23 5.58 -6.37 -8.55
C SER A 23 7.00 -6.49 -9.12
N GLU A 24 7.83 -5.45 -8.97
CA GLU A 24 9.24 -5.48 -9.40
C GLU A 24 10.03 -6.55 -8.64
N PHE A 25 9.78 -6.71 -7.34
CA PHE A 25 10.37 -7.77 -6.53
C PHE A 25 9.98 -9.17 -7.05
N ASP A 26 8.72 -9.37 -7.44
CA ASP A 26 8.20 -10.62 -7.99
C ASP A 26 8.83 -10.93 -9.38
N ASP A 27 8.96 -9.94 -10.24
CA ASP A 27 9.54 -10.08 -11.59
C ASP A 27 11.04 -10.41 -11.57
N LEU A 28 11.79 -9.86 -10.62
CA LEU A 28 13.22 -10.15 -10.46
C LEU A 28 13.51 -11.64 -10.17
N GLU A 29 12.63 -12.32 -9.44
CA GLU A 29 12.75 -13.77 -9.20
C GLU A 29 12.50 -14.59 -10.46
N ALA A 30 11.51 -14.19 -11.26
CA ALA A 30 11.24 -14.83 -12.54
C ALA A 30 12.44 -14.68 -13.49
N ARG A 31 13.09 -13.50 -13.51
CA ARG A 31 14.31 -13.26 -14.29
C ARG A 31 15.50 -14.09 -13.80
N ARG A 32 15.65 -14.22 -12.48
CA ARG A 32 16.72 -15.03 -11.86
C ARG A 32 16.65 -16.51 -12.27
N ARG A 33 15.45 -17.13 -12.17
CA ARG A 33 15.25 -18.53 -12.57
C ARG A 33 15.60 -18.78 -14.04
N ARG A 34 15.34 -17.81 -14.93
CA ARG A 34 15.69 -17.90 -16.35
C ARG A 34 17.19 -17.77 -16.62
N ASN A 35 17.93 -17.10 -15.75
CA ASN A 35 19.35 -16.83 -15.96
C ASN A 35 20.28 -17.87 -15.31
N GLU A 36 19.79 -18.72 -14.40
CA GLU A 36 20.58 -19.81 -13.77
C GLU A 36 21.20 -20.77 -14.81
N GLU A 37 20.51 -21.00 -15.93
CA GLU A 37 20.97 -21.86 -17.02
C GLU A 37 22.08 -21.23 -17.88
N ILE A 38 22.25 -19.91 -17.81
CA ILE A 38 23.13 -19.12 -18.70
C ILE A 38 24.51 -18.88 -18.06
N TRP A 39 24.65 -19.09 -16.75
CA TRP A 39 25.85 -18.67 -16.01
C TRP A 39 27.13 -19.45 -16.31
N GLY A 40 27.04 -20.55 -17.08
CA GLY A 40 28.14 -21.16 -17.84
C GLY A 40 29.29 -21.80 -17.05
N HIS A 41 29.86 -21.10 -16.08
CA HIS A 41 31.00 -21.52 -15.26
C HIS A 41 30.58 -21.79 -13.82
N GLY A 42 30.98 -22.93 -13.26
CA GLY A 42 30.52 -23.41 -11.94
C GLY A 42 30.70 -22.39 -10.81
N GLY A 43 31.87 -21.75 -10.72
CA GLY A 43 32.12 -20.74 -9.68
C GLY A 43 31.27 -19.46 -9.80
N VAL A 44 30.89 -19.06 -11.03
CA VAL A 44 29.98 -17.92 -11.24
C VAL A 44 28.56 -18.33 -10.88
N ARG A 45 28.15 -19.54 -11.25
CA ARG A 45 26.84 -20.09 -10.88
C ARG A 45 26.68 -20.17 -9.36
N ASP A 46 27.70 -20.61 -8.64
CA ASP A 46 27.64 -20.77 -7.19
C ASP A 46 27.58 -19.41 -6.48
N ALA A 47 28.43 -18.45 -6.87
CA ALA A 47 28.40 -17.09 -6.33
C ALA A 47 27.06 -16.39 -6.63
N MET A 48 26.55 -16.53 -7.85
CA MET A 48 25.25 -15.98 -8.22
C MET A 48 24.08 -16.72 -7.54
N GLY A 49 24.24 -18.01 -7.22
CA GLY A 49 23.32 -18.79 -6.39
C GLY A 49 23.24 -18.29 -4.95
N GLU A 50 24.38 -17.91 -4.36
CA GLU A 50 24.43 -17.33 -3.02
C GLU A 50 23.77 -15.93 -2.99
N VAL A 51 24.09 -15.07 -3.97
CA VAL A 51 23.43 -13.76 -4.14
C VAL A 51 21.93 -13.94 -4.32
N ALA A 52 21.51 -14.90 -5.15
CA ALA A 52 20.12 -15.25 -5.37
C ALA A 52 19.40 -15.68 -4.08
N SER A 53 20.03 -16.53 -3.28
CA SER A 53 19.49 -17.02 -2.02
C SER A 53 19.32 -15.88 -1.01
N ASN A 54 20.36 -15.07 -0.81
CA ASN A 54 20.34 -13.93 0.09
C ASN A 54 19.30 -12.88 -0.31
N TRP A 55 19.16 -12.63 -1.62
CA TRP A 55 18.13 -11.75 -2.16
C TRP A 55 16.71 -12.30 -1.89
N THR A 56 16.51 -13.60 -2.11
CA THR A 56 15.23 -14.28 -1.86
C THR A 56 14.84 -14.19 -0.38
N GLU A 57 15.77 -14.45 0.53
CA GLU A 57 15.52 -14.35 1.98
C GLU A 57 15.23 -12.92 2.44
N SER A 58 15.96 -11.94 1.88
CA SER A 58 15.69 -10.52 2.16
C SER A 58 14.30 -10.10 1.67
N ARG A 59 13.89 -10.56 0.48
CA ARG A 59 12.54 -10.30 -0.06
C ARG A 59 11.45 -10.98 0.75
N LYS A 60 11.60 -12.23 1.17
CA LYS A 60 10.64 -12.93 2.05
C LYS A 60 10.39 -12.16 3.34
N LYS A 61 11.38 -11.44 3.86
CA LYS A 61 11.24 -10.59 5.04
C LYS A 61 10.59 -9.24 4.74
N LEU A 62 10.86 -8.67 3.57
CA LEU A 62 10.41 -7.31 3.21
C LEU A 62 8.99 -7.29 2.62
N SER A 63 8.63 -8.27 1.80
CA SER A 63 7.32 -8.33 1.13
C SER A 63 6.12 -8.33 2.10
N PRO A 64 6.11 -9.13 3.18
CA PRO A 64 5.02 -9.10 4.16
C PRO A 64 4.92 -7.76 4.90
N ARG A 65 6.06 -7.08 5.12
CA ARG A 65 6.10 -5.77 5.78
C ARG A 65 5.51 -4.69 4.88
N ILE A 66 5.88 -4.69 3.60
CA ILE A 66 5.32 -3.79 2.59
C ILE A 66 3.81 -4.00 2.49
N HIS A 67 3.37 -5.26 2.42
CA HIS A 67 1.95 -5.60 2.35
C HIS A 67 1.19 -5.13 3.61
N GLY A 68 1.71 -5.41 4.80
CA GLY A 68 1.08 -4.97 6.05
C GLY A 68 1.07 -3.44 6.25
N ILE A 69 2.01 -2.70 5.64
CA ILE A 69 1.93 -1.24 5.60
C ILE A 69 0.82 -0.79 4.64
N GLY A 70 0.71 -1.44 3.46
CA GLY A 70 -0.38 -1.20 2.52
C GLY A 70 -1.77 -1.38 3.14
N GLU A 71 -2.01 -2.52 3.80
CA GLU A 71 -3.28 -2.80 4.49
C GLU A 71 -3.61 -1.76 5.58
N LYS A 72 -2.60 -1.30 6.32
CA LYS A 72 -2.79 -0.24 7.32
C LYS A 72 -3.16 1.09 6.67
N LEU A 73 -2.51 1.45 5.57
CA LEU A 73 -2.83 2.67 4.82
C LEU A 73 -4.25 2.60 4.23
N GLU A 74 -4.65 1.46 3.67
CA GLU A 74 -6.02 1.23 3.19
C GLU A 74 -7.05 1.34 4.33
N THR A 75 -6.75 0.77 5.50
CA THR A 75 -7.61 0.87 6.69
C THR A 75 -7.79 2.32 7.14
N VAL A 76 -6.69 3.08 7.17
CA VAL A 76 -6.69 4.50 7.51
C VAL A 76 -7.53 5.29 6.49
N LEU A 77 -7.32 5.06 5.19
CA LEU A 77 -8.08 5.70 4.12
C LEU A 77 -9.59 5.43 4.24
N SER A 78 -9.96 4.17 4.47
CA SER A 78 -11.35 3.74 4.62
C SER A 78 -12.01 4.39 5.83
N THR A 79 -11.29 4.46 6.95
CA THR A 79 -11.78 5.10 8.18
C THR A 79 -12.01 6.59 7.96
N PHE A 80 -11.05 7.29 7.35
CA PHE A 80 -11.20 8.72 7.05
C PHE A 80 -12.36 8.99 6.10
N ARG A 81 -12.49 8.22 5.00
CA ARG A 81 -13.63 8.36 4.07
C ARG A 81 -14.97 8.14 4.76
N LYS A 82 -15.04 7.16 5.67
CA LYS A 82 -16.26 6.88 6.44
C LYS A 82 -16.58 8.02 7.39
N THR A 83 -15.60 8.50 8.15
CA THR A 83 -15.77 9.64 9.07
C THR A 83 -16.21 10.90 8.32
N ASP A 84 -15.60 11.20 7.17
CA ASP A 84 -15.99 12.34 6.34
C ASP A 84 -17.42 12.19 5.80
N ALA A 85 -17.82 10.99 5.37
CA ALA A 85 -19.18 10.73 4.90
C ALA A 85 -20.22 10.83 6.01
N ASP A 86 -19.92 10.33 7.21
CA ASP A 86 -20.80 10.42 8.38
C ASP A 86 -20.93 11.88 8.84
N LEU A 87 -19.84 12.65 8.79
CA LEU A 87 -19.85 14.09 9.09
C LEU A 87 -20.66 14.87 8.05
N ALA A 88 -20.49 14.60 6.75
CA ALA A 88 -21.27 15.24 5.69
C ALA A 88 -22.78 14.99 5.85
N LYS A 89 -23.18 13.74 6.13
CA LYS A 89 -24.59 13.39 6.42
C LYS A 89 -25.15 14.17 7.61
N SER A 90 -24.36 14.37 8.67
CA SER A 90 -24.81 15.13 9.83
C SER A 90 -25.10 16.61 9.51
N PHE A 91 -24.42 17.18 8.51
CA PHE A 91 -24.68 18.53 8.02
C PHE A 91 -25.86 18.59 7.04
N ASP A 92 -26.12 17.52 6.29
CA ASP A 92 -27.28 17.41 5.37
C ASP A 92 -28.60 17.08 6.09
N GLU A 93 -28.55 16.47 7.28
CA GLU A 93 -29.73 16.24 8.14
C GLU A 93 -30.08 17.46 9.01
N ALA A 94 -29.10 18.32 9.31
CA ALA A 94 -29.28 19.55 10.09
C ALA A 94 -30.15 20.68 9.48
N PRO A 95 -30.34 20.83 8.14
CA PRO A 95 -31.13 21.94 7.59
C PRO A 95 -32.62 21.81 7.89
N ASP A 96 -33.13 20.59 8.08
CA ASP A 96 -34.58 20.34 8.20
C ASP A 96 -35.10 20.58 9.63
N ALA A 97 -34.25 20.38 10.65
CA ALA A 97 -34.63 20.58 12.06
C ALA A 97 -34.72 22.07 12.46
N ALA A 98 -34.02 22.95 11.75
CA ALA A 98 -34.06 24.40 11.99
C ALA A 98 -35.26 25.07 11.29
N GLN A 99 -35.68 24.56 10.13
CA GLN A 99 -36.82 25.09 9.37
C GLN A 99 -38.17 24.80 10.06
N GLN A 100 -38.29 23.68 10.78
CA GLN A 100 -39.54 23.25 11.43
C GLN A 100 -39.84 23.96 12.77
N ARG A 101 -38.89 24.71 13.34
CA ARG A 101 -39.09 25.47 14.60
C ARG A 101 -39.49 26.94 14.41
N GLY A 102 -39.55 27.42 13.17
CA GLY A 102 -39.99 28.78 12.83
C GLY A 102 -41.45 28.89 12.38
N ALA A 103 -42.19 27.78 12.38
CA ALA A 103 -43.60 27.71 11.98
C ALA A 103 -44.47 27.20 13.14
N LEU A 104 -44.46 27.92 14.25
CA LEU A 104 -45.46 27.83 15.33
C LEU A 104 -45.79 29.25 15.81
#